data_AF-A0A6S6SB86-F1
#
_entry.id   AF-A0A6S6SB86-F1
#
_cell.length_a   1.000
_cell.length_b   1.000
_cell.length_c   1.000
_cell.angle_alpha   90.00
_cell.angle_beta   90.00
_cell.angle_gamma   90.00
#
_symmetry.space_group_name_H-M   'P 1'
#
loop_
_entity.id
_entity.type
_entity.pdbx_description
1 polymer ?
#
loop_
_entity_poly.entity_id
_entity_poly.type
_entity_poly.pdbx_seq_one_letter_code
_entity_poly.pdbx_strand_id
1 'polypeptide(L)'
;MISIRTFLKKLVLLLFLIFQLSMYGNSSLLVYAAEPQGQESADAEQPGGSTEESDVTGQDSPTGTDIINTTENIDFIQQTLQSLRLEIENSKESTNLNKGQVQAMKDGLDLIEDKLKDAYAALDQSRTGISGNAEKLKELEKLFLTGSRDVRTNSADLASQKSLIEDNSVRLYELLIQLDTIDTEIKKFTRAIQESDDQKPEEDGVTLAVNSDLKKIWMIMATALVFLAPLAFSFPLTDNKSVNDTSTQQSVVLACLFAIFGYLLLGFSLMYGTTSSGWIGLGSYLFPGYSAETEGLEPAFSLIQFMPFQAGFIVLAALVIGTALGRQISALSQAGVAFFTGTLLIPVFGHWAWASRFTPGNKGWLEGAGFVDQAGAAVVSVVAACFALVVLYKLSRRSPSEQKPDGILQSVYSAPAILFLWLSWLGFISGMLPFSDERIPVVILNALIAAAVSGVIAFLPHAFFNQEKIAVARGLAGFVSGLVAISACGQSVTFIEAAIVGLGAGILQNLLFNFLRKLFLPHDHQIRAAYLITIHGVAGVWGILCVALLGTEGNLSPPNFIQLFTQFQGIAAAIVYSIVMAYIATFLLTFRKKRVKKADEPAA
;
A
#
# COMPACT_ATOMS: atom_id res chain seq x y z
N MET A 1 -5.94 -14.88 -26.41
CA MET A 1 -6.86 -15.51 -25.43
C MET A 1 -6.11 -16.63 -24.74
N ILE A 2 -5.65 -16.42 -23.51
CA ILE A 2 -5.04 -17.49 -22.70
C ILE A 2 -6.20 -18.30 -22.09
N SER A 3 -6.17 -19.63 -22.27
CA SER A 3 -7.22 -20.55 -21.80
C SER A 3 -7.40 -20.42 -20.28
N ILE A 4 -8.66 -20.41 -19.84
CA ILE A 4 -9.09 -20.46 -18.43
C ILE A 4 -8.34 -21.54 -17.62
N ARG A 5 -7.94 -22.64 -18.28
CA ARG A 5 -7.09 -23.69 -17.66
C ARG A 5 -5.71 -23.19 -17.23
N THR A 6 -5.08 -22.29 -17.99
CA THR A 6 -3.77 -21.72 -17.66
C THR A 6 -3.87 -20.71 -16.52
N PHE A 7 -4.99 -19.98 -16.44
CA PHE A 7 -5.30 -19.08 -15.32
C PHE A 7 -5.50 -19.88 -14.02
N LEU A 8 -6.30 -20.95 -14.05
CA LEU A 8 -6.52 -21.82 -12.89
C LEU A 8 -5.23 -22.51 -12.42
N LYS A 9 -4.38 -22.98 -13.34
CA LYS A 9 -3.09 -23.59 -12.99
C LYS A 9 -2.15 -22.60 -12.31
N LYS A 10 -2.10 -21.35 -12.77
CA LYS A 10 -1.26 -20.31 -12.16
C LYS A 10 -1.81 -19.82 -10.82
N LEU A 11 -3.13 -19.75 -10.67
CA LEU A 11 -3.79 -19.42 -9.41
C LEU A 11 -3.54 -20.49 -8.35
N VAL A 12 -3.64 -21.78 -8.71
CA VAL A 12 -3.31 -22.90 -7.82
C VAL A 12 -1.83 -22.88 -7.45
N LEU A 13 -0.93 -22.59 -8.39
CA LEU A 13 0.51 -22.47 -8.11
C LEU A 13 0.83 -21.31 -7.15
N LEU A 14 0.15 -20.17 -7.30
CA LEU A 14 0.30 -19.01 -6.43
C LEU A 14 -0.25 -19.28 -5.02
N LEU A 15 -1.42 -19.90 -4.91
CA LEU A 15 -1.99 -20.33 -3.62
C LEU A 15 -1.11 -21.38 -2.93
N PHE A 16 -0.48 -22.27 -3.70
CA PHE A 16 0.48 -23.25 -3.19
C PHE A 16 1.78 -22.59 -2.69
N LEU A 17 2.29 -21.57 -3.38
CA LEU A 17 3.46 -20.79 -2.94
C LEU A 17 3.17 -19.96 -1.67
N ILE A 18 1.98 -19.36 -1.57
CA ILE A 18 1.52 -18.64 -0.38
C ILE A 18 1.36 -19.61 0.80
N PHE A 19 0.81 -20.80 0.56
CA PHE A 19 0.70 -21.86 1.57
C PHE A 19 2.09 -22.36 2.03
N GLN A 20 3.03 -22.57 1.10
CA GLN A 20 4.42 -22.92 1.42
C GLN A 20 5.12 -21.84 2.27
N LEU A 21 4.97 -20.57 1.92
CA LEU A 21 5.50 -19.45 2.71
C LEU A 21 4.89 -19.37 4.12
N SER A 22 3.60 -19.72 4.27
CA SER A 22 2.96 -19.78 5.58
C SER A 22 3.43 -20.97 6.44
N MET A 23 3.92 -22.05 5.82
CA MET A 23 4.45 -23.23 6.51
C MET A 23 5.92 -23.04 6.94
N TYR A 24 6.68 -22.18 6.26
CA TYR A 24 8.07 -21.86 6.64
C TYR A 24 8.18 -20.86 7.81
N GLY A 25 7.09 -20.19 8.19
CA GLY A 25 7.04 -19.26 9.32
C GLY A 25 7.09 -19.92 10.71
N ASN A 26 7.12 -21.25 10.80
CA ASN A 26 7.02 -21.99 12.07
C ASN A 26 8.19 -22.94 12.38
N SER A 27 9.32 -22.85 11.67
CA SER A 27 10.42 -23.84 11.77
C SER A 27 11.76 -23.27 12.25
N SER A 28 11.80 -22.07 12.84
CA SER A 28 13.06 -21.43 13.27
C SER A 28 13.20 -21.23 14.78
N LEU A 29 12.42 -21.95 15.60
CA LEU A 29 12.39 -21.79 17.06
C LEU A 29 12.74 -23.06 17.86
N LEU A 30 13.55 -23.96 17.29
CA LEU A 30 14.07 -25.14 18.03
C LEU A 30 15.51 -25.50 17.63
N VAL A 31 16.47 -24.60 17.81
CA VAL A 31 17.89 -24.97 18.04
C VAL A 31 18.52 -23.91 18.92
N TYR A 32 18.39 -24.03 20.25
CA TYR A 32 19.37 -23.57 21.24
C TYR A 32 18.93 -24.07 22.61
N ALA A 33 19.22 -25.34 22.89
CA ALA A 33 19.20 -25.89 24.24
C ALA A 33 20.20 -27.05 24.30
N ALA A 34 21.47 -26.71 24.55
CA ALA A 34 22.45 -27.58 25.20
C ALA A 34 23.71 -26.75 25.51
N GLU A 35 23.85 -26.34 26.76
CA GLU A 35 25.16 -26.07 27.36
C GLU A 35 26.04 -27.33 27.30
N PRO A 36 27.36 -27.15 27.38
CA PRO A 36 28.05 -27.82 28.47
C PRO A 36 29.04 -26.90 29.22
N GLN A 37 29.02 -27.01 30.54
CA GLN A 37 30.07 -26.57 31.46
C GLN A 37 31.26 -27.55 31.48
N GLY A 38 32.44 -27.03 31.82
CA GLY A 38 33.59 -27.75 32.41
C GLY A 38 34.82 -27.83 31.48
N GLN A 39 35.79 -26.91 31.60
CA GLN A 39 37.02 -26.99 32.42
C GLN A 39 38.12 -27.89 31.80
N GLU A 40 39.22 -27.32 31.28
CA GLU A 40 40.48 -27.13 32.01
C GLU A 40 41.60 -26.49 31.15
N SER A 41 42.45 -25.75 31.86
CA SER A 41 43.71 -25.05 31.56
C SER A 41 44.68 -25.64 30.54
N ALA A 42 45.45 -24.78 29.84
CA ALA A 42 46.83 -24.38 30.21
C ALA A 42 47.54 -23.69 29.02
N ASP A 43 48.27 -22.60 29.33
CA ASP A 43 49.57 -22.15 28.77
C ASP A 43 49.79 -22.02 27.25
N ALA A 44 50.72 -21.25 26.68
CA ALA A 44 51.48 -20.05 26.97
C ALA A 44 52.22 -19.74 25.64
N GLU A 45 52.43 -18.47 25.33
CA GLU A 45 53.54 -17.90 24.52
C GLU A 45 53.92 -18.42 23.10
N GLN A 46 54.24 -17.42 22.27
CA GLN A 46 54.98 -17.38 21.00
C GLN A 46 56.11 -18.42 20.80
N PRO A 47 56.52 -18.77 19.55
CA PRO A 47 57.39 -17.91 18.72
C PRO A 47 57.18 -18.01 17.19
N GLY A 48 57.81 -17.07 16.47
CA GLY A 48 57.91 -17.08 15.01
C GLY A 48 58.98 -18.01 14.45
N GLY A 49 59.14 -17.97 13.13
CA GLY A 49 60.33 -18.47 12.43
C GLY A 49 60.08 -19.58 11.41
N SER A 50 60.19 -19.20 10.13
CA SER A 50 60.85 -19.92 9.02
C SER A 50 60.58 -21.42 8.78
N THR A 51 60.02 -21.71 7.61
CA THR A 51 60.39 -22.84 6.73
C THR A 51 60.06 -22.39 5.29
N GLU A 52 61.04 -21.94 4.53
CA GLU A 52 61.82 -22.73 3.57
C GLU A 52 61.01 -23.23 2.37
N GLU A 53 61.35 -22.61 1.24
CA GLU A 53 61.31 -23.09 -0.13
C GLU A 53 61.23 -24.62 -0.28
N SER A 54 60.24 -25.07 -1.05
CA SER A 54 60.40 -26.26 -1.88
C SER A 54 60.26 -25.84 -3.34
N ASP A 55 61.44 -25.81 -3.94
CA ASP A 55 61.76 -25.61 -5.32
C ASP A 55 61.15 -26.74 -6.17
N VAL A 56 60.22 -26.40 -7.07
CA VAL A 56 59.85 -27.25 -8.21
C VAL A 56 60.19 -26.45 -9.47
N THR A 57 61.46 -26.53 -9.82
CA THR A 57 62.02 -26.10 -11.10
C THR A 57 61.51 -27.00 -12.23
N GLY A 58 61.29 -26.40 -13.40
CA GLY A 58 61.50 -27.11 -14.67
C GLY A 58 60.31 -27.27 -15.61
N GLN A 59 59.60 -26.19 -15.94
CA GLN A 59 59.12 -25.98 -17.31
C GLN A 59 59.25 -24.48 -17.62
N ASP A 60 60.37 -24.09 -18.23
CA ASP A 60 60.59 -22.74 -18.74
C ASP A 60 59.54 -22.42 -19.81
N SER A 61 58.59 -21.57 -19.45
CA SER A 61 57.75 -20.87 -20.41
C SER A 61 58.62 -19.85 -21.17
N PRO A 62 58.69 -19.90 -22.52
CA PRO A 62 59.62 -19.07 -23.29
C PRO A 62 59.35 -17.59 -23.05
N THR A 63 60.40 -16.81 -22.77
CA THR A 63 60.26 -15.37 -22.55
C THR A 63 59.98 -14.66 -23.89
N GLY A 64 59.36 -13.48 -23.86
CA GLY A 64 59.05 -12.72 -25.08
C GLY A 64 60.27 -12.42 -25.96
N THR A 65 61.47 -12.38 -25.36
CA THR A 65 62.75 -12.20 -26.04
C THR A 65 63.19 -13.47 -26.79
N ASP A 66 62.95 -14.65 -26.22
CA ASP A 66 63.28 -15.95 -26.85
C ASP A 66 62.42 -16.20 -28.10
N ILE A 67 61.16 -15.76 -28.07
CA ILE A 67 60.22 -15.83 -29.20
C ILE A 67 60.66 -14.94 -30.37
N ILE A 68 61.13 -13.71 -30.08
CA ILE A 68 61.63 -12.77 -31.11
C ILE A 68 62.91 -13.31 -31.75
N ASN A 69 63.87 -13.76 -30.93
CA ASN A 69 65.12 -14.36 -31.41
C ASN A 69 64.85 -15.62 -32.26
N THR A 70 63.85 -16.43 -31.90
CA THR A 70 63.48 -17.63 -32.66
C THR A 70 62.84 -17.29 -34.00
N THR A 71 62.05 -16.21 -34.06
CA THR A 71 61.43 -15.72 -35.32
C THR A 71 62.49 -15.18 -36.27
N GLU A 72 63.42 -14.36 -35.78
CA GLU A 72 64.55 -13.85 -36.56
C GLU A 72 65.46 -14.98 -37.08
N ASN A 73 65.68 -16.02 -36.26
CA ASN A 73 66.43 -17.21 -36.68
C ASN A 73 65.70 -18.00 -37.78
N ILE A 74 64.37 -18.10 -37.74
CA ILE A 74 63.58 -18.75 -38.80
C ILE A 74 63.71 -17.99 -40.12
N ASP A 75 63.60 -16.65 -40.09
CA ASP A 75 63.75 -15.82 -41.29
C ASP A 75 65.16 -15.94 -41.89
N PHE A 76 66.21 -15.96 -41.05
CA PHE A 76 67.58 -16.18 -41.48
C PHE A 76 67.78 -17.57 -42.12
N ILE A 77 67.19 -18.62 -41.54
CA ILE A 77 67.24 -19.98 -42.10
C ILE A 77 66.52 -20.04 -43.45
N GLN A 78 65.36 -19.39 -43.59
CA GLN A 78 64.64 -19.32 -44.87
C GLN A 78 65.45 -18.60 -45.97
N GLN A 79 66.11 -17.49 -45.64
CA GLN A 79 67.02 -16.81 -46.58
C GLN A 79 68.19 -17.70 -46.99
N THR A 80 68.77 -18.44 -46.05
CA THR A 80 69.87 -19.38 -46.31
C THR A 80 69.43 -20.56 -47.18
N LEU A 81 68.20 -21.08 -46.97
CA LEU A 81 67.62 -22.12 -47.82
C LEU A 81 67.37 -21.62 -49.24
N GLN A 82 66.90 -20.38 -49.40
CA GLN A 82 66.74 -19.76 -50.72
C GLN A 82 68.08 -19.58 -51.45
N SER A 83 69.13 -19.15 -50.74
CA SER A 83 70.47 -19.04 -51.34
C SER A 83 71.03 -20.40 -51.75
N LEU A 84 70.86 -21.44 -50.91
CA LEU A 84 71.26 -22.81 -51.24
C LEU A 84 70.50 -23.35 -52.46
N ARG A 85 69.20 -23.03 -52.59
CA ARG A 85 68.39 -23.44 -53.76
C ARG A 85 68.92 -22.81 -55.05
N LEU A 86 69.24 -21.51 -55.01
CA LEU A 86 69.85 -20.80 -56.13
C LEU A 86 71.24 -21.36 -56.48
N GLU A 87 72.04 -21.71 -55.49
CA GLU A 87 73.36 -22.32 -55.71
C GLU A 87 73.24 -23.72 -56.33
N ILE A 88 72.29 -24.55 -55.87
CA ILE A 88 71.99 -25.86 -56.48
C ILE A 88 71.49 -25.69 -57.92
N GLU A 89 70.63 -24.70 -58.19
CA GLU A 89 70.13 -24.43 -59.55
C GLU A 89 71.22 -23.94 -60.49
N ASN A 90 72.13 -23.08 -60.02
CA ASN A 90 73.30 -22.64 -60.79
C ASN A 90 74.33 -23.76 -60.95
N SER A 91 74.44 -24.70 -60.00
CA SER A 91 75.38 -25.83 -60.08
C SER A 91 75.03 -26.85 -61.19
N LYS A 92 73.76 -26.85 -61.67
CA LYS A 92 73.33 -27.63 -62.84
C LYS A 92 74.05 -27.21 -64.13
N GLU A 93 74.61 -26.00 -64.18
CA GLU A 93 75.36 -25.51 -65.34
C GLU A 93 76.88 -25.72 -65.23
N SER A 94 77.44 -26.18 -64.08
CA SER A 94 78.90 -26.20 -63.91
C SER A 94 79.56 -27.45 -63.30
N THR A 95 78.85 -28.53 -62.90
CA THR A 95 79.51 -29.73 -62.32
C THR A 95 78.79 -31.08 -62.52
N ASN A 96 79.57 -32.17 -62.45
CA ASN A 96 79.23 -33.61 -62.57
C ASN A 96 78.31 -34.18 -61.45
N LEU A 97 77.24 -33.48 -61.06
CA LEU A 97 76.27 -34.00 -60.10
C LEU A 97 75.18 -34.81 -60.82
N ASN A 98 74.95 -36.06 -60.39
CA ASN A 98 73.89 -36.91 -60.95
C ASN A 98 72.50 -36.37 -60.55
N LYS A 99 71.55 -36.35 -61.49
CA LYS A 99 70.16 -35.87 -61.29
C LYS A 99 69.50 -36.42 -60.02
N GLY A 100 69.79 -37.67 -59.65
CA GLY A 100 69.24 -38.28 -58.43
C GLY A 100 69.70 -37.62 -57.13
N GLN A 101 70.96 -37.17 -57.04
CA GLN A 101 71.49 -36.49 -55.86
C GLN A 101 70.93 -35.06 -55.75
N VAL A 102 70.81 -34.37 -56.89
CA VAL A 102 70.20 -33.04 -56.96
C VAL A 102 68.72 -33.09 -56.55
N GLN A 103 68.00 -34.15 -56.93
CA GLN A 103 66.60 -34.32 -56.54
C GLN A 103 66.45 -34.62 -55.06
N ALA A 104 67.25 -35.53 -54.49
CA ALA A 104 67.22 -35.82 -53.05
C ALA A 104 67.53 -34.58 -52.18
N MET A 105 68.44 -33.71 -52.65
CA MET A 105 68.70 -32.43 -51.98
C MET A 105 67.49 -31.48 -52.07
N LYS A 106 66.83 -31.39 -53.23
CA LYS A 106 65.61 -30.58 -53.40
C LYS A 106 64.47 -31.08 -52.50
N ASP A 107 64.24 -32.39 -52.46
CA ASP A 107 63.20 -32.99 -51.62
C ASP A 107 63.49 -32.79 -50.12
N GLY A 108 64.76 -32.84 -49.71
CA GLY A 108 65.19 -32.52 -48.35
C GLY A 108 64.99 -31.05 -47.98
N LEU A 109 65.24 -30.13 -48.92
CA LEU A 109 64.98 -28.69 -48.75
C LEU A 109 63.49 -28.40 -48.61
N ASP A 110 62.65 -29.02 -49.44
CA ASP A 110 61.19 -28.84 -49.38
C ASP A 110 60.63 -29.38 -48.05
N LEU A 111 61.14 -30.51 -47.53
CA LEU A 111 60.76 -31.05 -46.22
C LEU A 111 61.13 -30.11 -45.05
N ILE A 112 62.31 -29.48 -45.12
CA ILE A 112 62.75 -28.51 -44.11
C ILE A 112 61.85 -27.26 -44.16
N GLU A 113 61.47 -26.79 -45.35
CA GLU A 113 60.58 -25.64 -45.53
C GLU A 113 59.19 -25.89 -44.93
N ASP A 114 58.61 -27.07 -45.16
CA ASP A 114 57.31 -27.44 -44.58
C ASP A 114 57.39 -27.55 -43.05
N LYS A 115 58.45 -28.17 -42.51
CA LYS A 115 58.70 -28.21 -41.05
C LYS A 115 58.82 -26.82 -40.43
N LEU A 116 59.42 -25.86 -41.15
CA LEU A 116 59.55 -24.47 -40.71
C LEU A 116 58.21 -23.72 -40.74
N LYS A 117 57.36 -23.96 -41.73
CA LYS A 117 56.00 -23.39 -41.78
C LYS A 117 55.14 -23.86 -40.61
N ASP A 118 55.19 -25.15 -40.30
CA ASP A 118 54.47 -25.72 -39.15
C ASP A 118 54.97 -25.12 -37.83
N ALA A 119 56.30 -24.97 -37.68
CA ALA A 119 56.90 -24.35 -36.50
C ALA A 119 56.48 -22.88 -36.35
N TYR A 120 56.44 -22.12 -37.44
CA TYR A 120 56.02 -20.71 -37.44
C TYR A 120 54.55 -20.55 -37.04
N ALA A 121 53.67 -21.41 -37.57
CA ALA A 121 52.24 -21.39 -37.24
C ALA A 121 51.99 -21.70 -35.75
N ALA A 122 52.72 -22.66 -35.17
CA ALA A 122 52.64 -22.97 -33.74
C ALA A 122 53.15 -21.79 -32.86
N LEU A 123 54.18 -21.08 -33.32
CA LEU A 123 54.75 -19.93 -32.62
C LEU A 123 53.81 -18.72 -32.63
N ASP A 124 53.13 -18.45 -33.75
CA ASP A 124 52.14 -17.37 -33.86
C ASP A 124 50.89 -17.63 -32.99
N GLN A 125 50.46 -18.89 -32.91
CA GLN A 125 49.39 -19.30 -31.99
C GLN A 125 49.79 -19.09 -30.51
N SER A 126 51.05 -19.35 -30.16
CA SER A 126 51.57 -19.09 -28.81
C SER A 126 51.62 -17.59 -28.50
N ARG A 127 52.08 -16.76 -29.46
CA ARG A 127 52.16 -15.30 -29.33
C ARG A 127 50.80 -14.65 -29.10
N THR A 128 49.79 -15.05 -29.86
CA THR A 128 48.40 -14.56 -29.71
C THR A 128 47.78 -15.01 -28.39
N GLY A 129 48.09 -16.22 -27.91
CA GLY A 129 47.70 -16.68 -26.58
C GLY A 129 48.33 -15.85 -25.46
N ILE A 130 49.61 -15.52 -25.57
CA ILE A 130 50.34 -14.70 -24.58
C ILE A 130 49.80 -13.26 -24.54
N SER A 131 49.51 -12.64 -25.68
CA SER A 131 48.94 -11.28 -25.71
C SER A 131 47.55 -11.24 -25.07
N GLY A 132 46.71 -12.25 -25.35
CA GLY A 132 45.39 -12.36 -24.73
C GLY A 132 45.44 -12.56 -23.21
N ASN A 133 46.43 -13.30 -22.71
CA ASN A 133 46.63 -13.48 -21.27
C ASN A 133 47.18 -12.22 -20.59
N ALA A 134 48.04 -11.45 -21.26
CA ALA A 134 48.54 -10.17 -20.75
C ALA A 134 47.42 -9.12 -20.61
N GLU A 135 46.45 -9.11 -21.53
CA GLU A 135 45.29 -8.22 -21.46
C GLU A 135 44.35 -8.60 -20.31
N LYS A 136 44.09 -9.89 -20.11
CA LYS A 136 43.34 -10.41 -18.95
C LYS A 136 44.03 -10.09 -17.61
N LEU A 137 45.35 -10.15 -17.56
CA LEU A 137 46.13 -9.78 -16.37
C LEU A 137 46.01 -8.29 -16.03
N LYS A 138 45.99 -7.41 -17.03
CA LYS A 138 45.72 -5.97 -16.82
C LYS A 138 44.30 -5.71 -16.33
N GLU A 139 43.32 -6.47 -16.82
CA GLU A 139 41.94 -6.39 -16.32
C GLU A 139 41.84 -6.86 -14.86
N LEU A 140 42.51 -7.95 -14.51
CA LEU A 140 42.60 -8.47 -13.14
C LEU A 140 43.30 -7.49 -12.20
N GLU A 141 44.40 -6.85 -12.63
CA GLU A 141 45.08 -5.82 -11.86
C GLU A 141 44.16 -4.63 -11.57
N LYS A 142 43.39 -4.19 -12.58
CA LYS A 142 42.42 -3.10 -12.43
C LYS A 142 41.28 -3.48 -11.49
N LEU A 143 40.77 -4.71 -11.57
CA LEU A 143 39.76 -5.24 -10.64
C LEU A 143 40.30 -5.36 -9.23
N PHE A 144 41.56 -5.79 -9.05
CA PHE A 144 42.20 -5.90 -7.74
C PHE A 144 42.42 -4.53 -7.10
N LEU A 145 42.86 -3.53 -7.88
CA LEU A 145 43.00 -2.15 -7.39
C LEU A 145 41.66 -1.53 -7.01
N THR A 146 40.60 -1.82 -7.78
CA THR A 146 39.24 -1.36 -7.47
C THR A 146 38.71 -2.06 -6.21
N GLY A 147 38.85 -3.37 -6.11
CA GLY A 147 38.45 -4.14 -4.94
C GLY A 147 39.21 -3.75 -3.67
N SER A 148 40.51 -3.47 -3.76
CA SER A 148 41.31 -2.96 -2.64
C SER A 148 40.82 -1.58 -2.17
N ARG A 149 40.46 -0.71 -3.11
CA ARG A 149 39.86 0.60 -2.79
C ARG A 149 38.49 0.44 -2.12
N ASP A 150 37.67 -0.47 -2.62
CA ASP A 150 36.33 -0.76 -2.09
C ASP A 150 36.40 -1.39 -0.70
N VAL A 151 37.35 -2.29 -0.44
CA VAL A 151 37.62 -2.84 0.89
C VAL A 151 38.06 -1.75 1.87
N ARG A 152 38.88 -0.78 1.41
CA ARG A 152 39.31 0.35 2.25
C ARG A 152 38.20 1.37 2.51
N THR A 153 37.29 1.56 1.57
CA THR A 153 36.09 2.41 1.78
C THR A 153 35.08 1.70 2.67
N ASN A 154 34.82 0.42 2.45
CA ASN A 154 33.95 -0.39 3.30
C ASN A 154 34.51 -0.53 4.73
N SER A 155 35.83 -0.57 4.93
CA SER A 155 36.42 -0.60 6.28
C SER A 155 36.30 0.75 6.99
N ALA A 156 36.40 1.87 6.26
CA ALA A 156 36.10 3.20 6.80
C ALA A 156 34.60 3.34 7.15
N ASP A 157 33.72 2.79 6.31
CA ASP A 157 32.27 2.77 6.56
C ASP A 157 31.93 1.84 7.74
N LEU A 158 32.64 0.72 7.91
CA LEU A 158 32.50 -0.14 9.08
C LEU A 158 32.97 0.56 10.36
N ALA A 159 34.04 1.35 10.30
CA ALA A 159 34.50 2.15 11.45
C ALA A 159 33.49 3.24 11.81
N SER A 160 32.88 3.89 10.80
CA SER A 160 31.77 4.83 10.98
C SER A 160 30.53 4.16 11.58
N GLN A 161 30.13 3.00 11.05
CA GLN A 161 29.02 2.21 11.58
C GLN A 161 29.30 1.71 13.00
N LYS A 162 30.54 1.31 13.30
CA LYS A 162 30.96 0.94 14.66
C LYS A 162 30.85 2.13 15.61
N SER A 163 31.33 3.31 15.21
CA SER A 163 31.17 4.55 15.99
C SER A 163 29.70 4.92 16.20
N LEU A 164 28.84 4.74 15.18
CA LEU A 164 27.38 4.95 15.28
C LEU A 164 26.71 3.93 16.20
N ILE A 165 27.16 2.68 16.21
CA ILE A 165 26.67 1.63 17.11
C ILE A 165 27.14 1.91 18.54
N GLU A 166 28.39 2.33 18.73
CA GLU A 166 28.92 2.74 20.03
C GLU A 166 28.17 3.97 20.56
N ASP A 167 27.97 5.02 19.77
CA ASP A 167 27.17 6.20 20.13
C ASP A 167 25.71 5.83 20.44
N ASN A 168 25.08 5.00 19.61
CA ASN A 168 23.72 4.54 19.86
C ASN A 168 23.64 3.65 21.10
N SER A 169 24.68 2.87 21.42
CA SER A 169 24.75 2.06 22.63
C SER A 169 24.88 2.94 23.88
N VAL A 170 25.73 3.98 23.83
CA VAL A 170 25.84 4.98 24.92
C VAL A 170 24.51 5.71 25.11
N ARG A 171 23.86 6.10 24.02
CA ARG A 171 22.54 6.76 24.07
C ARG A 171 21.44 5.84 24.59
N LEU A 172 21.52 4.54 24.31
CA LEU A 172 20.62 3.54 24.88
C LEU A 172 20.88 3.34 26.38
N TYR A 173 22.14 3.35 26.82
CA TYR A 173 22.50 3.34 28.24
C TYR A 173 22.03 4.62 28.97
N GLU A 174 22.18 5.79 28.35
CA GLU A 174 21.64 7.05 28.88
C GLU A 174 20.11 7.00 29.01
N LEU A 175 19.41 6.47 28.00
CA LEU A 175 17.96 6.26 28.05
C LEU A 175 17.56 5.25 29.15
N LEU A 176 18.34 4.18 29.34
CA LEU A 176 18.11 3.22 30.42
C LEU A 176 18.33 3.83 31.80
N ILE A 177 19.34 4.68 31.97
CA ILE A 177 19.58 5.44 33.22
C ILE A 177 18.46 6.45 33.45
N GLN A 178 17.98 7.12 32.40
CA GLN A 178 16.82 8.02 32.49
C GLN A 178 15.54 7.24 32.84
N LEU A 179 15.34 6.04 32.29
CA LEU A 179 14.24 5.15 32.63
C LEU A 179 14.32 4.66 34.09
N ASP A 180 15.52 4.34 34.60
CA ASP A 180 15.74 3.98 36.00
C ASP A 180 15.49 5.16 36.95
N THR A 181 15.86 6.37 36.50
CA THR A 181 15.55 7.62 37.21
C THR A 181 14.04 7.87 37.25
N ILE A 182 13.35 7.67 36.12
CA ILE A 182 11.89 7.77 36.03
C ILE A 182 11.22 6.68 36.88
N ASP A 183 11.70 5.44 36.87
CA ASP A 183 11.20 4.35 37.71
C ASP A 183 11.43 4.64 39.21
N THR A 184 12.56 5.23 39.57
CA THR A 184 12.84 5.68 40.94
C THR A 184 11.91 6.82 41.37
N GLU A 185 11.64 7.78 40.48
CA GLU A 185 10.69 8.86 40.72
C GLU A 185 9.25 8.35 40.76
N ILE A 186 8.87 7.39 39.90
CA ILE A 186 7.58 6.69 39.96
C ILE A 186 7.46 5.92 41.28
N LYS A 187 8.52 5.24 41.75
CA LYS A 187 8.53 4.54 43.04
C LYS A 187 8.48 5.50 44.22
N LYS A 188 9.11 6.66 44.15
CA LYS A 188 8.95 7.74 45.15
C LYS A 188 7.55 8.31 45.13
N PHE A 189 6.97 8.55 43.95
CA PHE A 189 5.56 8.97 43.82
C PHE A 189 4.62 7.91 44.36
N THR A 190 4.85 6.64 44.04
CA THR A 190 4.07 5.49 44.51
C THR A 190 4.20 5.30 46.02
N ARG A 191 5.39 5.54 46.58
CA ARG A 191 5.63 5.48 48.03
C ARG A 191 5.08 6.71 48.75
N ALA A 192 5.12 7.90 48.14
CA ALA A 192 4.45 9.10 48.66
C ALA A 192 2.92 8.96 48.60
N ILE A 193 2.40 8.28 47.59
CA ILE A 193 1.00 7.85 47.47
C ILE A 193 0.65 6.85 48.60
N GLN A 194 1.48 5.82 48.82
CA GLN A 194 1.28 4.84 49.88
C GLN A 194 1.47 5.40 51.30
N GLU A 195 2.35 6.39 51.49
CA GLU A 195 2.53 7.09 52.76
C GLU A 195 1.46 8.17 52.98
N SER A 196 0.78 8.62 51.92
CA SER A 196 -0.42 9.47 52.00
C SER A 196 -1.72 8.67 52.18
N ASP A 197 -1.64 7.33 52.27
CA ASP A 197 -2.80 6.44 52.40
C ASP A 197 -3.48 6.50 53.80
N ASP A 198 -2.98 7.33 54.72
CA ASP A 198 -3.66 7.70 55.96
C ASP A 198 -4.53 8.98 55.85
N GLN A 199 -4.63 9.61 54.67
CA GLN A 199 -5.59 10.69 54.38
C GLN A 199 -6.17 10.63 52.96
N LYS A 200 -7.05 9.64 52.70
CA LYS A 200 -7.82 9.50 51.45
C LYS A 200 -9.00 10.49 51.35
N PRO A 201 -8.86 11.58 50.58
CA PRO A 201 -9.85 11.91 49.54
C PRO A 201 -9.30 12.56 48.24
N GLU A 202 -8.00 12.88 48.12
CA GLU A 202 -7.48 13.73 47.02
C GLU A 202 -6.97 12.98 45.77
N GLU A 203 -6.62 11.70 45.91
CA GLU A 203 -5.96 10.91 44.85
C GLU A 203 -6.90 10.51 43.68
N ASP A 204 -8.18 10.28 43.99
CA ASP A 204 -9.21 9.97 42.98
C ASP A 204 -9.44 11.17 42.04
N GLY A 205 -9.30 12.40 42.55
CA GLY A 205 -9.55 13.63 41.78
C GLY A 205 -8.58 13.85 40.63
N VAL A 206 -7.29 13.60 40.86
CA VAL A 206 -6.23 13.82 39.85
C VAL A 206 -6.31 12.79 38.73
N THR A 207 -6.45 11.51 39.05
CA THR A 207 -6.59 10.44 38.06
C THR A 207 -7.87 10.60 37.24
N LEU A 208 -8.98 11.02 37.86
CA LEU A 208 -10.22 11.34 37.15
C LEU A 208 -10.05 12.54 36.21
N ALA A 209 -9.34 13.60 36.65
CA ALA A 209 -9.08 14.78 35.82
C ALA A 209 -8.22 14.45 34.59
N VAL A 210 -7.11 13.72 34.79
CA VAL A 210 -6.21 13.31 33.70
C VAL A 210 -6.95 12.44 32.67
N ASN A 211 -7.73 11.45 33.14
CA ASN A 211 -8.52 10.60 32.25
C ASN A 211 -9.58 11.39 31.48
N SER A 212 -10.19 12.41 32.11
CA SER A 212 -11.13 13.30 31.45
C SER A 212 -10.46 14.10 30.33
N ASP A 213 -9.27 14.63 30.57
CA ASP A 213 -8.52 15.42 29.59
C ASP A 213 -7.99 14.57 28.44
N LEU A 214 -7.52 13.35 28.70
CA LEU A 214 -7.11 12.42 27.65
C LEU A 214 -8.28 12.04 26.73
N LYS A 215 -9.47 11.79 27.28
CA LYS A 215 -10.69 11.54 26.49
C LYS A 215 -11.06 12.73 25.60
N LYS A 216 -10.92 13.96 26.10
CA LYS A 216 -11.14 15.19 25.32
C LYS A 216 -10.14 15.30 24.17
N ILE A 217 -8.85 15.14 24.47
CA ILE A 217 -7.77 15.21 23.47
C ILE A 217 -7.98 14.15 22.39
N TRP A 218 -8.33 12.92 22.78
CA TRP A 218 -8.65 11.83 21.85
C TRP A 218 -9.76 12.22 20.88
N MET A 219 -10.89 12.72 21.40
CA MET A 219 -12.03 13.09 20.56
C MET A 219 -11.73 14.28 19.64
N ILE A 220 -10.97 15.27 20.12
CA ILE A 220 -10.51 16.42 19.30
C ILE A 220 -9.58 15.95 18.19
N MET A 221 -8.63 15.07 18.49
CA MET A 221 -7.70 14.51 17.52
C MET A 221 -8.43 13.66 16.47
N ALA A 222 -9.35 12.79 16.90
CA ALA A 222 -10.19 12.01 16.00
C ALA A 222 -11.03 12.94 15.09
N THR A 223 -11.60 14.02 15.66
CA THR A 223 -12.31 15.06 14.91
C THR A 223 -11.40 15.70 13.86
N ALA A 224 -10.20 16.14 14.24
CA ALA A 224 -9.26 16.75 13.30
C ALA A 224 -8.91 15.81 12.13
N LEU A 225 -8.71 14.52 12.41
CA LEU A 225 -8.44 13.50 11.39
C LEU A 225 -9.63 13.31 10.44
N VAL A 226 -10.86 13.14 10.94
CA VAL A 226 -12.03 12.95 10.04
C VAL A 226 -12.27 14.14 9.12
N PHE A 227 -11.91 15.36 9.54
CA PHE A 227 -12.01 16.57 8.72
C PHE A 227 -10.89 16.76 7.68
N LEU A 228 -9.97 15.80 7.56
CA LEU A 228 -9.07 15.72 6.40
C LEU A 228 -9.77 15.15 5.15
N ALA A 229 -10.91 14.46 5.29
CA ALA A 229 -11.66 13.94 4.15
C ALA A 229 -12.10 15.04 3.16
N PRO A 230 -12.69 16.18 3.58
CA PRO A 230 -12.97 17.31 2.68
C PRO A 230 -11.79 17.76 1.81
N LEU A 231 -10.57 17.74 2.36
CA LEU A 231 -9.37 18.08 1.59
C LEU A 231 -9.17 17.07 0.46
N ALA A 232 -9.28 15.78 0.75
CA ALA A 232 -9.12 14.71 -0.24
C ALA A 232 -10.06 14.88 -1.45
N PHE A 233 -11.33 15.17 -1.21
CA PHE A 233 -12.31 15.36 -2.29
C PHE A 233 -12.20 16.71 -3.00
N SER A 234 -11.43 17.66 -2.47
CA SER A 234 -11.20 18.98 -3.07
C SER A 234 -9.99 19.02 -3.99
N PHE A 235 -9.04 18.08 -3.88
CA PHE A 235 -7.87 18.05 -4.76
C PHE A 235 -8.27 17.77 -6.23
N PRO A 236 -7.63 18.46 -7.20
CA PRO A 236 -7.87 18.23 -8.62
C PRO A 236 -7.44 16.81 -9.03
N LEU A 237 -8.19 16.20 -9.95
CA LEU A 237 -8.02 14.77 -10.28
C LEU A 237 -7.12 14.47 -11.48
N THR A 238 -6.76 15.45 -12.31
CA THR A 238 -5.73 15.38 -13.37
C THR A 238 -5.49 16.78 -13.97
N ASP A 239 -4.40 17.00 -14.72
CA ASP A 239 -4.04 18.27 -15.40
C ASP A 239 -4.99 18.78 -16.50
N ASN A 240 -6.15 18.13 -16.69
CA ASN A 240 -7.12 18.61 -17.66
C ASN A 240 -7.84 19.87 -17.16
N LYS A 241 -7.50 21.03 -17.75
CA LYS A 241 -8.14 22.33 -17.51
C LYS A 241 -9.68 22.31 -17.62
N SER A 242 -10.26 21.34 -18.32
CA SER A 242 -11.72 21.18 -18.46
C SER A 242 -12.41 20.51 -17.25
N VAL A 243 -11.65 19.83 -16.38
CA VAL A 243 -12.16 19.04 -15.24
C VAL A 243 -11.87 19.75 -13.91
N ASN A 244 -10.82 20.57 -13.86
CA ASN A 244 -10.41 21.38 -12.72
C ASN A 244 -11.02 22.79 -12.74
N ASP A 245 -12.31 22.90 -13.00
CA ASP A 245 -13.01 24.18 -12.84
C ASP A 245 -13.11 24.49 -11.33
N THR A 246 -12.53 25.60 -10.89
CA THR A 246 -12.57 26.12 -9.50
C THR A 246 -13.99 26.10 -8.93
N SER A 247 -15.01 26.28 -9.78
CA SER A 247 -16.42 26.22 -9.38
C SER A 247 -16.82 24.85 -8.82
N THR A 248 -16.21 23.77 -9.31
CA THR A 248 -16.49 22.39 -8.85
C THR A 248 -15.90 22.14 -7.47
N GLN A 249 -14.66 22.59 -7.21
CA GLN A 249 -14.00 22.45 -5.90
C GLN A 249 -14.71 23.29 -4.83
N GLN A 250 -15.10 24.52 -5.16
CA GLN A 250 -15.88 25.37 -4.25
C GLN A 250 -17.25 24.78 -3.92
N SER A 251 -17.88 24.07 -4.87
CA SER A 251 -19.16 23.40 -4.63
C SER A 251 -19.03 22.21 -3.67
N VAL A 252 -17.87 21.55 -3.63
CA VAL A 252 -17.58 20.48 -2.65
C VAL A 252 -17.52 21.04 -1.23
N VAL A 253 -16.81 22.15 -1.02
CA VAL A 253 -16.75 22.83 0.28
C VAL A 253 -18.13 23.32 0.70
N LEU A 254 -18.90 23.90 -0.24
CA LEU A 254 -20.27 24.33 0.03
C LEU A 254 -21.16 23.16 0.45
N ALA A 255 -21.02 21.99 -0.18
CA ALA A 255 -21.74 20.79 0.22
C ALA A 255 -21.40 20.38 1.67
N CYS A 256 -20.12 20.43 2.08
CA CYS A 256 -19.74 20.17 3.47
C CYS A 256 -20.46 21.10 4.45
N LEU A 257 -20.49 22.41 4.17
CA LEU A 257 -21.14 23.40 5.02
C LEU A 257 -22.64 23.12 5.18
N PHE A 258 -23.34 22.83 4.09
CA PHE A 258 -24.78 22.53 4.13
C PHE A 258 -25.07 21.19 4.81
N ALA A 259 -24.22 20.18 4.65
CA ALA A 259 -24.35 18.91 5.34
C ALA A 259 -24.19 19.07 6.86
N ILE A 260 -23.16 19.81 7.31
CA ILE A 260 -22.97 20.15 8.72
C ILE A 260 -24.16 20.97 9.22
N PHE A 261 -24.59 21.97 8.48
CA PHE A 261 -25.71 22.82 8.90
C PHE A 261 -27.01 22.02 9.11
N GLY A 262 -27.37 21.14 8.18
CA GLY A 262 -28.54 20.26 8.33
C GLY A 262 -28.40 19.27 9.50
N TYR A 263 -27.18 18.76 9.70
CA TYR A 263 -26.88 17.87 10.81
C TYR A 263 -27.00 18.55 12.17
N LEU A 264 -26.43 19.74 12.32
CA LEU A 264 -26.56 20.50 13.56
C LEU A 264 -28.02 20.84 13.81
N LEU A 265 -28.72 21.37 12.80
CA LEU A 265 -30.09 21.89 12.95
C LEU A 265 -31.08 20.83 13.44
N LEU A 266 -31.04 19.63 12.86
CA LEU A 266 -31.99 18.54 13.19
C LEU A 266 -31.34 17.16 13.16
N GLY A 267 -30.35 16.93 12.29
CA GLY A 267 -29.81 15.59 12.08
C GLY A 267 -29.23 14.93 13.33
N PHE A 268 -28.52 15.67 14.19
CA PHE A 268 -27.98 15.12 15.43
C PHE A 268 -29.10 14.58 16.33
N SER A 269 -30.18 15.35 16.50
CA SER A 269 -31.34 14.93 17.28
C SER A 269 -32.04 13.72 16.67
N LEU A 270 -32.19 13.70 15.35
CA LEU A 270 -32.80 12.57 14.65
C LEU A 270 -31.98 11.29 14.76
N MET A 271 -30.65 11.41 14.87
CA MET A 271 -29.73 10.29 14.97
C MET A 271 -29.55 9.78 16.40
N TYR A 272 -29.38 10.69 17.37
CA TYR A 272 -28.97 10.36 18.74
C TYR A 272 -29.96 10.77 19.83
N GLY A 273 -31.07 11.42 19.47
CA GLY A 273 -32.17 11.75 20.39
C GLY A 273 -32.87 10.53 20.97
N THR A 274 -33.73 10.77 21.95
CA THR A 274 -34.52 9.73 22.62
C THR A 274 -35.27 8.90 21.58
N THR A 275 -35.05 7.59 21.61
CA THR A 275 -35.59 6.71 20.58
C THR A 275 -37.11 6.61 20.66
N SER A 276 -37.78 6.80 19.53
CA SER A 276 -39.18 6.46 19.34
C SER A 276 -39.28 5.09 18.67
N SER A 277 -39.50 4.05 19.48
CA SER A 277 -39.64 2.65 19.03
C SER A 277 -38.47 2.14 18.16
N GLY A 278 -37.26 2.69 18.31
CA GLY A 278 -36.08 2.31 17.52
C GLY A 278 -35.99 2.95 16.13
N TRP A 279 -37.00 3.71 15.68
CA TRP A 279 -37.10 4.22 14.30
C TRP A 279 -36.52 5.60 14.09
N ILE A 280 -36.62 6.48 15.08
CA ILE A 280 -36.19 7.87 14.95
C ILE A 280 -35.88 8.46 16.32
N GLY A 281 -34.83 9.29 16.39
CA GLY A 281 -34.51 10.08 17.58
C GLY A 281 -35.39 11.32 17.65
N LEU A 282 -35.89 11.62 18.86
CA LEU A 282 -36.67 12.81 19.16
C LEU A 282 -35.96 13.67 20.22
N GLY A 283 -36.31 14.95 20.27
CA GLY A 283 -35.70 15.94 21.17
C GLY A 283 -34.88 16.98 20.43
N SER A 284 -34.34 17.96 21.15
CA SER A 284 -33.57 19.05 20.54
C SER A 284 -32.32 19.37 21.35
N TYR A 285 -31.15 19.00 20.82
CA TYR A 285 -29.87 19.31 21.47
C TYR A 285 -29.34 20.74 21.21
N LEU A 286 -29.96 21.52 20.32
CA LEU A 286 -29.51 22.89 19.99
C LEU A 286 -30.23 24.01 20.75
N PHE A 287 -31.46 23.78 21.21
CA PHE A 287 -32.25 24.80 21.91
C PHE A 287 -32.13 24.61 23.44
N PRO A 288 -31.59 25.61 24.18
CA PRO A 288 -31.50 25.55 25.63
C PRO A 288 -32.88 25.30 26.26
N GLY A 289 -32.97 24.33 27.19
CA GLY A 289 -34.22 23.98 27.89
C GLY A 289 -35.00 22.81 27.28
N TYR A 290 -34.50 22.19 26.21
CA TYR A 290 -35.06 20.98 25.58
C TYR A 290 -34.01 19.86 25.53
N SER A 291 -33.28 19.61 26.63
CA SER A 291 -32.46 18.40 26.72
C SER A 291 -33.34 17.20 26.39
N ALA A 292 -32.90 16.35 25.46
CA ALA A 292 -33.53 15.05 25.28
C ALA A 292 -33.35 14.30 26.59
N GLU A 293 -34.35 14.37 27.47
CA GLU A 293 -34.42 13.53 28.65
C GLU A 293 -34.60 12.10 28.14
N THR A 294 -33.49 11.39 28.01
CA THR A 294 -33.50 9.94 27.88
C THR A 294 -33.74 9.40 29.28
N GLU A 295 -34.95 8.86 29.55
CA GLU A 295 -35.41 8.40 30.86
C GLU A 295 -34.32 7.63 31.64
N GLY A 296 -33.62 8.32 32.56
CA GLY A 296 -32.58 7.73 33.41
C GLY A 296 -31.30 7.25 32.69
N LEU A 297 -31.08 7.61 31.42
CA LEU A 297 -29.86 7.26 30.68
C LEU A 297 -28.95 8.47 30.53
N GLU A 298 -27.68 8.30 30.92
CA GLU A 298 -26.66 9.34 30.81
C GLU A 298 -25.85 9.20 29.51
N PRO A 299 -25.54 10.30 28.81
CA PRO A 299 -24.66 10.28 27.64
C PRO A 299 -23.24 9.78 27.98
N ALA A 300 -22.68 8.92 27.12
CA ALA A 300 -21.32 8.42 27.26
C ALA A 300 -20.25 9.48 26.92
N PHE A 301 -20.62 10.50 26.15
CA PHE A 301 -19.73 11.55 25.68
C PHE A 301 -20.35 12.93 25.89
N SER A 302 -19.50 13.94 26.05
CA SER A 302 -19.94 15.33 26.01
C SER A 302 -20.47 15.66 24.62
N LEU A 303 -21.66 16.27 24.55
CA LEU A 303 -22.30 16.72 23.31
C LEU A 303 -21.35 17.54 22.43
N ILE A 304 -20.62 18.49 23.04
CA ILE A 304 -19.72 19.42 22.36
C ILE A 304 -18.51 18.71 21.72
N GLN A 305 -18.18 17.51 22.19
CA GLN A 305 -17.07 16.71 21.64
C GLN A 305 -17.56 15.70 20.60
N PHE A 306 -18.66 15.01 20.90
CA PHE A 306 -19.17 13.93 20.04
C PHE A 306 -19.87 14.45 18.79
N MET A 307 -20.59 15.56 18.88
CA MET A 307 -21.32 16.14 17.75
C MET A 307 -20.38 16.56 16.60
N PRO A 308 -19.28 17.31 16.83
CA PRO A 308 -18.32 17.60 15.77
C PRO A 308 -17.65 16.36 15.18
N PHE A 309 -17.29 15.38 16.00
CA PHE A 309 -16.71 14.12 15.52
C PHE A 309 -17.65 13.40 14.53
N GLN A 310 -18.91 13.22 14.92
CA GLN A 310 -19.91 12.56 14.06
C GLN A 310 -20.26 13.38 12.81
N ALA A 311 -20.14 14.72 12.86
CA ALA A 311 -20.31 15.56 11.68
C ALA A 311 -19.31 15.18 10.56
N GLY A 312 -18.13 14.65 10.89
CA GLY A 312 -17.18 14.12 9.90
C GLY A 312 -17.77 12.99 9.03
N PHE A 313 -18.55 12.08 9.61
CA PHE A 313 -19.19 10.97 8.87
C PHE A 313 -20.30 11.49 7.95
N ILE A 314 -21.07 12.48 8.42
CA ILE A 314 -22.09 13.15 7.63
C ILE A 314 -21.47 13.86 6.43
N VAL A 315 -20.36 14.56 6.66
CA VAL A 315 -19.59 15.22 5.61
C VAL A 315 -19.05 14.21 4.62
N LEU A 316 -18.49 13.07 5.07
CA LEU A 316 -18.03 12.01 4.18
C LEU A 316 -19.17 11.49 3.27
N ALA A 317 -20.36 11.22 3.82
CA ALA A 317 -21.51 10.81 3.01
C ALA A 317 -21.89 11.87 1.96
N ALA A 318 -21.95 13.14 2.36
CA ALA A 318 -22.27 14.24 1.45
C ALA A 318 -21.22 14.41 0.35
N LEU A 319 -19.93 14.19 0.66
CA LEU A 319 -18.84 14.19 -0.31
C LEU A 319 -18.97 13.05 -1.31
N VAL A 320 -19.26 11.83 -0.86
CA VAL A 320 -19.48 10.67 -1.74
C VAL A 320 -20.64 10.94 -2.69
N ILE A 321 -21.79 11.41 -2.18
CA ILE A 321 -22.96 11.73 -3.01
C ILE A 321 -22.63 12.88 -3.96
N GLY A 322 -22.09 13.99 -3.45
CA GLY A 322 -21.81 15.19 -4.23
C GLY A 322 -20.81 14.94 -5.35
N THR A 323 -19.77 14.15 -5.10
CA THR A 323 -18.77 13.80 -6.11
C THR A 323 -19.27 12.79 -7.13
N ALA A 324 -20.13 11.83 -6.73
CA ALA A 324 -20.80 10.94 -7.66
C ALA A 324 -21.77 11.69 -8.59
N LEU A 325 -22.53 12.67 -8.06
CA LEU A 325 -23.42 13.52 -8.84
C LEU A 325 -22.65 14.52 -9.72
N GLY A 326 -21.51 15.00 -9.25
CA GLY A 326 -20.57 15.83 -9.99
C GLY A 326 -21.25 17.02 -10.67
N ARG A 327 -20.89 17.28 -11.94
CA ARG A 327 -21.40 18.43 -12.71
C ARG A 327 -22.83 18.25 -13.24
N GLN A 328 -23.50 17.14 -12.95
CA GLN A 328 -24.83 16.85 -13.50
C GLN A 328 -25.92 17.75 -12.90
N ILE A 329 -25.65 18.32 -11.72
CA ILE A 329 -26.58 19.18 -10.98
C ILE A 329 -25.92 20.53 -10.64
N SER A 330 -26.73 21.57 -10.45
CA SER A 330 -26.22 22.90 -10.05
C SER A 330 -25.65 22.89 -8.64
N ALA A 331 -24.77 23.85 -8.32
CA ALA A 331 -24.21 24.01 -6.97
C ALA A 331 -25.29 24.18 -5.89
N LEU A 332 -26.37 24.90 -6.18
CA LEU A 332 -27.53 25.00 -5.29
C LEU A 332 -28.23 23.66 -5.07
N SER A 333 -28.34 22.83 -6.12
CA SER A 333 -28.90 21.48 -5.98
C SER A 333 -27.96 20.58 -5.18
N GLN A 334 -26.64 20.71 -5.34
CA GLN A 334 -25.65 20.00 -4.53
C GLN A 334 -25.75 20.39 -3.06
N ALA A 335 -25.83 21.68 -2.75
CA ALA A 335 -26.04 22.18 -1.40
C ALA A 335 -27.34 21.65 -0.78
N GLY A 336 -28.44 21.66 -1.55
CA GLY A 336 -29.72 21.10 -1.10
C GLY A 336 -29.66 19.59 -0.82
N VAL A 337 -28.98 18.82 -1.68
CA VAL A 337 -28.75 17.38 -1.45
C VAL A 337 -27.87 17.15 -0.23
N ALA A 338 -26.83 17.97 -0.02
CA ALA A 338 -25.94 17.85 1.13
C ALA A 338 -26.67 18.18 2.44
N PHE A 339 -27.50 19.24 2.44
CA PHE A 339 -28.39 19.55 3.57
C PHE A 339 -29.34 18.40 3.87
N PHE A 340 -30.00 17.85 2.84
CA PHE A 340 -30.86 16.68 2.99
C PHE A 340 -30.10 15.46 3.52
N THR A 341 -28.84 15.29 3.10
CA THR A 341 -27.96 14.21 3.54
C THR A 341 -27.70 14.29 5.04
N GLY A 342 -27.33 15.48 5.52
CA GLY A 342 -27.05 15.73 6.93
C GLY A 342 -28.27 15.87 7.82
N THR A 343 -29.45 16.17 7.25
CA THR A 343 -30.70 16.33 8.02
C THR A 343 -31.43 15.00 8.17
N LEU A 344 -31.65 14.27 7.06
CA LEU A 344 -32.55 13.11 7.03
C LEU A 344 -31.83 11.83 6.62
N LEU A 345 -31.11 11.85 5.50
CA LEU A 345 -30.60 10.62 4.89
C LEU A 345 -29.74 9.82 5.87
N ILE A 346 -28.60 10.37 6.31
CA ILE A 346 -27.69 9.65 7.20
C ILE A 346 -28.22 9.60 8.63
N PRO A 347 -28.77 10.68 9.23
CA PRO A 347 -29.28 10.64 10.59
C PRO A 347 -30.33 9.57 10.88
N VAL A 348 -31.33 9.39 10.02
CA VAL A 348 -32.41 8.42 10.30
C VAL A 348 -31.89 6.99 10.20
N PHE A 349 -31.10 6.65 9.19
CA PHE A 349 -30.48 5.32 9.12
C PHE A 349 -29.44 5.13 10.23
N GLY A 350 -28.71 6.18 10.56
CA GLY A 350 -27.80 6.25 11.69
C GLY A 350 -28.49 5.98 13.02
N HIS A 351 -29.71 6.46 13.22
CA HIS A 351 -30.51 6.12 14.40
C HIS A 351 -30.76 4.61 14.45
N TRP A 352 -31.13 4.00 13.33
CA TRP A 352 -31.44 2.57 13.30
C TRP A 352 -30.25 1.72 13.73
N ALA A 353 -29.03 2.10 13.31
CA ALA A 353 -27.82 1.30 13.51
C ALA A 353 -26.93 1.74 14.68
N TRP A 354 -26.94 3.02 15.08
CA TRP A 354 -25.96 3.65 15.97
C TRP A 354 -26.55 4.55 17.06
N ALA A 355 -27.87 4.56 17.30
CA ALA A 355 -28.46 5.47 18.28
C ALA A 355 -27.81 5.36 19.68
N SER A 356 -27.36 4.16 20.09
CA SER A 356 -26.81 3.97 21.43
C SER A 356 -25.36 4.46 21.60
N ARG A 357 -24.70 4.91 20.51
CA ARG A 357 -23.31 5.39 20.56
C ARG A 357 -23.14 6.66 21.40
N PHE A 358 -24.15 7.54 21.42
CA PHE A 358 -24.12 8.74 22.24
C PHE A 358 -24.67 8.47 23.64
N THR A 359 -25.82 7.80 23.72
CA THR A 359 -26.49 7.43 24.97
C THR A 359 -26.63 5.91 25.05
N PRO A 360 -25.78 5.22 25.85
CA PRO A 360 -25.87 3.77 26.01
C PRO A 360 -27.28 3.34 26.43
N GLY A 361 -27.82 2.29 25.79
CA GLY A 361 -29.20 1.82 26.03
C GLY A 361 -30.26 2.45 25.10
N ASN A 362 -29.98 3.61 24.49
CA ASN A 362 -30.86 4.24 23.50
C ASN A 362 -30.70 3.58 22.12
N LYS A 363 -31.17 2.34 21.96
CA LYS A 363 -30.90 1.54 20.75
C LYS A 363 -31.87 1.84 19.62
N GLY A 364 -31.34 1.87 18.40
CA GLY A 364 -32.14 1.79 17.17
C GLY A 364 -32.67 0.38 16.93
N TRP A 365 -33.61 0.22 15.99
CA TRP A 365 -34.20 -1.10 15.72
C TRP A 365 -33.21 -2.09 15.07
N LEU A 366 -32.32 -1.63 14.19
CA LEU A 366 -31.28 -2.48 13.58
C LEU A 366 -30.24 -2.86 14.63
N GLU A 367 -29.80 -1.87 15.42
CA GLU A 367 -28.88 -2.07 16.54
C GLU A 367 -29.46 -3.07 17.56
N GLY A 368 -30.74 -2.92 17.90
CA GLY A 368 -31.48 -3.83 18.79
C GLY A 368 -31.62 -5.24 18.23
N ALA A 369 -31.67 -5.40 16.91
CA ALA A 369 -31.66 -6.70 16.23
C ALA A 369 -30.27 -7.35 16.16
N GLY A 370 -29.21 -6.65 16.59
CA GLY A 370 -27.82 -7.13 16.56
C GLY A 370 -27.06 -6.77 15.29
N PHE A 371 -27.54 -5.79 14.50
CA PHE A 371 -26.82 -5.32 13.33
C PHE A 371 -25.51 -4.65 13.75
N VAL A 372 -24.42 -5.01 13.08
CA VAL A 372 -23.09 -4.52 13.41
C VAL A 372 -22.51 -3.77 12.21
N ASP A 373 -22.23 -2.49 12.44
CA ASP A 373 -21.45 -1.61 11.57
C ASP A 373 -20.55 -0.77 12.46
N GLN A 374 -19.24 -1.00 12.46
CA GLN A 374 -18.35 -0.44 13.48
C GLN A 374 -17.99 1.03 13.21
N ALA A 375 -17.73 1.37 11.95
CA ALA A 375 -17.24 2.67 11.49
C ALA A 375 -17.82 3.12 10.14
N GLY A 376 -19.01 2.63 9.76
CA GLY A 376 -19.87 3.30 8.77
C GLY A 376 -19.81 2.73 7.37
N ALA A 377 -19.54 1.43 7.25
CA ALA A 377 -19.59 0.76 5.97
C ALA A 377 -21.01 0.79 5.39
N ALA A 378 -22.04 0.51 6.20
CA ALA A 378 -23.43 0.63 5.79
C ALA A 378 -23.96 2.05 5.96
N VAL A 379 -23.86 2.58 7.18
CA VAL A 379 -24.52 3.83 7.60
C VAL A 379 -24.09 5.02 6.75
N VAL A 380 -22.81 5.06 6.37
CA VAL A 380 -22.27 6.12 5.52
C VAL A 380 -22.14 5.63 4.09
N SER A 381 -21.34 4.58 3.86
CA SER A 381 -20.89 4.25 2.50
C SER A 381 -21.98 3.60 1.64
N VAL A 382 -22.63 2.54 2.11
CA VAL A 382 -23.73 1.88 1.34
C VAL A 382 -24.89 2.84 1.12
N VAL A 383 -25.33 3.53 2.18
CA VAL A 383 -26.47 4.46 2.10
C VAL A 383 -26.20 5.57 1.07
N ALA A 384 -25.04 6.22 1.15
CA ALA A 384 -24.63 7.29 0.24
C ALA A 384 -24.50 6.80 -1.21
N ALA A 385 -23.85 5.64 -1.43
CA ALA A 385 -23.64 5.08 -2.76
C ALA A 385 -24.95 4.69 -3.44
N CYS A 386 -25.86 4.02 -2.71
CA CYS A 386 -27.16 3.61 -3.25
C CYS A 386 -28.03 4.83 -3.55
N PHE A 387 -28.04 5.82 -2.66
CA PHE A 387 -28.77 7.08 -2.87
C PHE A 387 -28.27 7.78 -4.14
N ALA A 388 -26.94 7.95 -4.27
CA ALA A 388 -26.34 8.59 -5.44
C ALA A 388 -26.66 7.84 -6.74
N LEU A 389 -26.58 6.51 -6.75
CA LEU A 389 -26.92 5.68 -7.91
C LEU A 389 -28.36 5.91 -8.38
N VAL A 390 -29.33 5.95 -7.47
CA VAL A 390 -30.75 6.15 -7.81
C VAL A 390 -31.00 7.56 -8.34
N VAL A 391 -30.40 8.59 -7.71
CA VAL A 391 -30.50 9.98 -8.18
C VAL A 391 -29.91 10.11 -9.59
N LEU A 392 -28.73 9.53 -9.84
CA LEU A 392 -28.08 9.50 -11.15
C LEU A 392 -28.92 8.81 -12.21
N TYR A 393 -29.48 7.65 -11.89
CA TYR A 393 -30.34 6.91 -12.81
C TYR A 393 -31.55 7.75 -13.24
N LYS A 394 -32.19 8.49 -12.31
CA LYS A 394 -33.28 9.43 -12.65
C LYS A 394 -32.80 10.63 -13.48
N LEU A 395 -31.63 11.20 -13.18
CA LEU A 395 -31.07 12.33 -13.92
C LEU A 395 -30.72 11.95 -15.36
N SER A 396 -30.13 10.76 -15.56
CA SER A 396 -29.67 10.26 -16.87
C SER A 396 -30.83 10.05 -17.86
N ARG A 397 -32.03 9.70 -17.39
CA ARG A 397 -33.21 9.51 -18.27
C ARG A 397 -33.79 10.83 -18.81
N ARG A 398 -33.36 11.99 -18.30
CA ARG A 398 -33.95 13.31 -18.61
C ARG A 398 -33.20 14.13 -19.67
N SER A 399 -32.10 13.66 -20.26
CA SER A 399 -31.45 14.19 -21.50
C SER A 399 -30.07 13.54 -21.66
N PRO A 400 -29.59 13.25 -22.87
CA PRO A 400 -28.16 13.05 -23.10
C PRO A 400 -27.44 14.33 -22.65
N SER A 401 -26.45 14.16 -21.79
CA SER A 401 -25.63 15.25 -21.30
C SER A 401 -24.69 15.71 -22.41
N GLU A 402 -24.77 16.97 -22.85
CA GLU A 402 -23.77 17.63 -23.71
C GLU A 402 -22.42 17.84 -22.99
N GLN A 403 -22.25 17.27 -21.79
CA GLN A 403 -21.01 17.38 -21.05
C GLN A 403 -19.90 16.63 -21.77
N LYS A 404 -18.76 17.32 -21.90
CA LYS A 404 -17.52 16.69 -22.36
C LYS A 404 -17.27 15.41 -21.54
N PRO A 405 -16.88 14.29 -22.19
CA PRO A 405 -16.58 13.06 -21.49
C PRO A 405 -15.53 13.32 -20.41
N ASP A 406 -15.80 12.83 -19.19
CA ASP A 406 -14.72 12.60 -18.24
C ASP A 406 -13.83 11.54 -18.93
N GLY A 407 -12.62 11.93 -19.34
CA GLY A 407 -11.77 11.07 -20.16
C GLY A 407 -11.67 9.65 -19.58
N ILE A 408 -11.58 8.64 -20.46
CA ILE A 408 -11.69 7.20 -20.17
C ILE A 408 -10.73 6.69 -19.05
N LEU A 409 -9.72 7.48 -18.69
CA LEU A 409 -8.62 7.14 -17.79
C LEU A 409 -8.61 7.93 -16.46
N GLN A 410 -9.66 8.66 -16.10
CA GLN A 410 -9.64 9.50 -14.90
C GLN A 410 -9.66 8.67 -13.61
N SER A 411 -8.57 8.76 -12.84
CA SER A 411 -8.57 8.36 -11.43
C SER A 411 -9.59 9.21 -10.66
N VAL A 412 -10.34 8.58 -9.74
CA VAL A 412 -11.27 9.30 -8.86
C VAL A 412 -10.57 10.05 -7.75
N TYR A 413 -9.32 9.67 -7.46
CA TYR A 413 -8.51 10.31 -6.42
C TYR A 413 -7.12 10.61 -6.98
N SER A 414 -6.63 11.82 -6.74
CA SER A 414 -5.22 12.16 -6.96
C SER A 414 -4.35 11.58 -5.83
N ALA A 415 -3.04 11.50 -6.03
CA ALA A 415 -2.14 10.98 -4.99
C ALA A 415 -2.27 11.74 -3.65
N PRO A 416 -2.31 13.09 -3.61
CA PRO A 416 -2.54 13.82 -2.37
C PRO A 416 -3.91 13.51 -1.75
N ALA A 417 -4.95 13.35 -2.59
CA ALA A 417 -6.28 13.03 -2.09
C ALA A 417 -6.29 11.72 -1.28
N ILE A 418 -5.58 10.70 -1.75
CA ILE A 418 -5.55 9.40 -1.09
C ILE A 418 -4.79 9.47 0.22
N LEU A 419 -3.71 10.23 0.31
CA LEU A 419 -2.97 10.42 1.56
C LEU A 419 -3.84 11.10 2.62
N PHE A 420 -4.57 12.15 2.25
CA PHE A 420 -5.51 12.78 3.18
C PHE A 420 -6.66 11.86 3.56
N LEU A 421 -7.20 11.09 2.61
CA LEU A 421 -8.29 10.15 2.89
C LEU A 421 -7.83 9.01 3.79
N TRP A 422 -6.61 8.51 3.60
CA TRP A 422 -5.98 7.50 4.44
C TRP A 422 -5.80 8.01 5.87
N LEU A 423 -5.17 9.17 6.05
CA LEU A 423 -4.99 9.76 7.37
C LEU A 423 -6.35 10.06 8.03
N SER A 424 -7.34 10.48 7.25
CA SER A 424 -8.70 10.70 7.73
C SER A 424 -9.37 9.42 8.21
N TRP A 425 -9.15 8.31 7.50
CA TRP A 425 -9.71 7.01 7.84
C TRP A 425 -9.25 6.49 9.19
N LEU A 426 -8.04 6.85 9.62
CA LEU A 426 -7.55 6.54 10.97
C LEU A 426 -8.48 7.15 12.02
N GLY A 427 -8.88 8.43 11.85
CA GLY A 427 -9.84 9.09 12.73
C GLY A 427 -11.23 8.48 12.70
N PHE A 428 -11.73 8.10 11.51
CA PHE A 428 -13.04 7.46 11.36
C PHE A 428 -13.12 6.12 12.10
N ILE A 429 -12.04 5.34 12.06
CA ILE A 429 -12.02 4.01 12.65
C ILE A 429 -11.68 4.07 14.14
N SER A 430 -10.62 4.79 14.52
CA SER A 430 -10.17 4.82 15.91
C SER A 430 -11.09 5.67 16.79
N GLY A 431 -11.62 6.79 16.29
CA GLY A 431 -12.50 7.68 17.05
C GLY A 431 -13.84 7.04 17.44
N MET A 432 -14.20 5.91 16.83
CA MET A 432 -15.38 5.12 17.19
C MET A 432 -15.16 4.28 18.46
N LEU A 433 -13.94 4.24 18.99
CA LEU A 433 -13.56 3.59 20.23
C LEU A 433 -13.25 4.63 21.31
N PRO A 434 -13.60 4.36 22.58
CA PRO A 434 -13.17 5.21 23.68
C PRO A 434 -11.64 5.14 23.82
N PHE A 435 -11.03 6.21 24.33
CA PHE A 435 -9.58 6.32 24.50
C PHE A 435 -8.95 5.14 25.27
N SER A 436 -9.67 4.58 26.24
CA SER A 436 -9.21 3.45 27.05
C SER A 436 -9.33 2.08 26.38
N ASP A 437 -9.79 2.01 25.13
CA ASP A 437 -9.96 0.73 24.42
C ASP A 437 -8.62 0.23 23.87
N GLU A 438 -8.15 -0.89 24.39
CA GLU A 438 -6.88 -1.51 24.00
C GLU A 438 -6.86 -1.98 22.54
N ARG A 439 -8.03 -2.08 21.88
CA ARG A 439 -8.11 -2.53 20.48
C ARG A 439 -7.67 -1.46 19.49
N ILE A 440 -7.57 -0.18 19.88
CA ILE A 440 -7.25 0.93 18.96
C ILE A 440 -6.07 0.61 18.00
N PRO A 441 -4.88 0.13 18.47
CA PRO A 441 -3.77 -0.19 17.58
C PRO A 441 -4.06 -1.34 16.62
N VAL A 442 -4.76 -2.38 17.08
CA VAL A 442 -5.14 -3.55 16.27
C VAL A 442 -6.08 -3.13 15.14
N VAL A 443 -7.06 -2.28 15.44
CA VAL A 443 -8.04 -1.82 14.45
C VAL A 443 -7.38 -0.93 13.40
N ILE A 444 -6.44 -0.07 13.81
CA ILE A 444 -5.63 0.70 12.87
C ILE A 444 -4.84 -0.23 11.96
N LEU A 445 -4.15 -1.24 12.51
CA LEU A 445 -3.36 -2.18 11.72
C LEU A 445 -4.24 -3.01 10.76
N ASN A 446 -5.41 -3.48 11.21
CA ASN A 446 -6.40 -4.13 10.35
C ASN A 446 -6.81 -3.25 9.17
N ALA A 447 -7.04 -1.96 9.41
CA ALA A 447 -7.37 -1.02 8.34
C ALA A 447 -6.25 -0.87 7.31
N LEU A 448 -4.99 -0.80 7.77
CA LEU A 448 -3.81 -0.73 6.90
C LEU A 448 -3.67 -1.98 6.04
N ILE A 449 -3.82 -3.16 6.64
CA ILE A 449 -3.71 -4.45 5.94
C ILE A 449 -4.81 -4.56 4.88
N ALA A 450 -6.07 -4.32 5.26
CA ALA A 450 -7.19 -4.43 4.32
C ALA A 450 -7.06 -3.45 3.14
N ALA A 451 -6.64 -2.21 3.41
CA ALA A 451 -6.41 -1.20 2.38
C ALA A 451 -5.28 -1.60 1.42
N ALA A 452 -4.13 -2.03 1.97
CA ALA A 452 -2.97 -2.45 1.17
C ALA A 452 -3.31 -3.66 0.28
N VAL A 453 -3.90 -4.71 0.85
CA VAL A 453 -4.27 -5.91 0.11
C VAL A 453 -5.30 -5.59 -0.97
N SER A 454 -6.35 -4.84 -0.65
CA SER A 454 -7.37 -4.45 -1.62
C SER A 454 -6.78 -3.63 -2.78
N GLY A 455 -5.87 -2.70 -2.49
CA GLY A 455 -5.18 -1.91 -3.51
C GLY A 455 -4.32 -2.75 -4.44
N VAL A 456 -3.50 -3.65 -3.88
CA VAL A 456 -2.65 -4.57 -4.68
C VAL A 456 -3.51 -5.49 -5.55
N ILE A 457 -4.57 -6.06 -4.99
CA ILE A 457 -5.48 -6.98 -5.70
C ILE A 457 -6.25 -6.27 -6.81
N ALA A 458 -6.62 -5.01 -6.61
CA ALA A 458 -7.26 -4.22 -7.67
C ALA A 458 -6.26 -3.77 -8.76
N PHE A 459 -5.00 -3.54 -8.40
CA PHE A 459 -3.92 -3.11 -9.30
C PHE A 459 -3.44 -4.22 -10.24
N LEU A 460 -3.10 -5.38 -9.68
CA LEU A 460 -2.37 -6.45 -10.36
C LEU A 460 -2.98 -6.91 -11.70
N PRO A 461 -4.30 -7.17 -11.81
CA PRO A 461 -4.90 -7.63 -13.06
C PRO A 461 -4.61 -6.68 -14.22
N HIS A 462 -4.68 -5.38 -14.00
CA HIS A 462 -4.48 -4.37 -15.03
C HIS A 462 -2.99 -4.13 -15.34
N ALA A 463 -2.12 -4.25 -14.33
CA ALA A 463 -0.67 -4.17 -14.52
C ALA A 463 -0.16 -5.32 -15.40
N PHE A 464 -0.64 -6.55 -15.17
CA PHE A 464 -0.25 -7.72 -15.98
C PHE A 464 -0.68 -7.64 -17.45
N PHE A 465 -1.65 -6.80 -17.79
CA PHE A 465 -2.08 -6.54 -19.17
C PHE A 465 -1.47 -5.25 -19.76
N ASN A 466 -0.39 -4.72 -19.15
CA ASN A 466 0.29 -3.49 -19.58
C ASN A 466 -0.64 -2.26 -19.66
N GLN A 467 -1.64 -2.18 -18.79
CA GLN A 467 -2.59 -1.06 -18.73
C GLN A 467 -2.20 -0.09 -17.61
N GLU A 468 -0.99 0.44 -17.62
CA GLU A 468 -0.39 1.18 -16.48
C GLU A 468 -1.32 2.25 -15.86
N LYS A 469 -1.88 3.14 -16.69
CA LYS A 469 -2.76 4.22 -16.22
C LYS A 469 -4.04 3.68 -15.55
N ILE A 470 -4.59 2.59 -16.10
CA ILE A 470 -5.78 1.93 -15.54
C ILE A 470 -5.38 1.20 -14.26
N ALA A 471 -4.24 0.52 -14.25
CA ALA A 471 -3.74 -0.21 -13.08
C ALA A 471 -3.59 0.71 -11.88
N VAL A 472 -2.97 1.88 -12.05
CA VAL A 472 -2.86 2.88 -10.98
C VAL A 472 -4.24 3.33 -10.50
N ALA A 473 -5.15 3.73 -11.40
CA ALA A 473 -6.50 4.15 -11.02
C ALA A 473 -7.28 3.06 -10.27
N ARG A 474 -7.16 1.79 -10.69
CA ARG A 474 -7.79 0.65 -10.02
C ARG A 474 -7.16 0.31 -8.69
N GLY A 475 -5.83 0.35 -8.59
CA GLY A 475 -5.13 0.14 -7.32
C GLY A 475 -5.54 1.16 -6.27
N LEU A 476 -5.61 2.43 -6.67
CA LEU A 476 -6.06 3.52 -5.80
C LEU A 476 -7.54 3.41 -5.40
N ALA A 477 -8.42 3.02 -6.33
CA ALA A 477 -9.82 2.72 -6.00
C ALA A 477 -9.96 1.51 -5.07
N GLY A 478 -9.17 0.46 -5.30
CA GLY A 478 -9.10 -0.72 -4.45
C GLY A 478 -8.63 -0.39 -3.05
N PHE A 479 -7.61 0.44 -2.90
CA PHE A 479 -7.10 0.89 -1.61
C PHE A 479 -8.21 1.49 -0.74
N VAL A 480 -8.98 2.43 -1.30
CA VAL A 480 -10.12 3.05 -0.58
C VAL A 480 -11.25 2.03 -0.34
N SER A 481 -11.47 1.10 -1.26
CA SER A 481 -12.48 0.03 -1.07
C SER A 481 -12.13 -0.88 0.11
N GLY A 482 -10.84 -1.16 0.33
CA GLY A 482 -10.38 -1.91 1.49
C GLY A 482 -10.64 -1.17 2.80
N LEU A 483 -10.37 0.14 2.82
CA LEU A 483 -10.71 1.03 3.94
C LEU A 483 -12.22 1.05 4.23
N VAL A 484 -13.07 1.10 3.20
CA VAL A 484 -14.53 1.05 3.37
C VAL A 484 -14.99 -0.31 3.92
N ALA A 485 -14.50 -1.41 3.36
CA ALA A 485 -14.95 -2.75 3.77
C ALA A 485 -14.56 -3.06 5.22
N ILE A 486 -13.32 -2.74 5.61
CA ILE A 486 -12.84 -3.01 6.97
C ILE A 486 -13.53 -2.13 8.02
N SER A 487 -14.09 -0.96 7.65
CA SER A 487 -14.90 -0.14 8.57
C SER A 487 -16.11 -0.87 9.15
N ALA A 488 -16.60 -1.94 8.53
CA ALA A 488 -17.69 -2.74 9.10
C ALA A 488 -17.24 -3.61 10.29
N CYS A 489 -16.03 -4.19 10.20
CA CYS A 489 -15.62 -5.35 10.98
C CYS A 489 -14.21 -5.26 11.61
N GLY A 490 -13.48 -4.15 11.42
CA GLY A 490 -12.09 -3.98 11.82
C GLY A 490 -11.78 -4.21 13.30
N GLN A 491 -12.77 -4.12 14.20
CA GLN A 491 -12.66 -4.41 15.64
C GLN A 491 -12.88 -5.88 16.00
N SER A 492 -13.36 -6.69 15.06
CA SER A 492 -13.77 -8.08 15.28
C SER A 492 -12.95 -9.09 14.47
N VAL A 493 -11.96 -8.64 13.70
CA VAL A 493 -11.18 -9.49 12.79
C VAL A 493 -9.71 -9.50 13.17
N THR A 494 -9.05 -10.62 12.91
CA THR A 494 -7.60 -10.78 12.97
C THR A 494 -6.91 -10.15 11.76
N PHE A 495 -5.57 -10.08 11.78
CA PHE A 495 -4.78 -9.56 10.65
C PHE A 495 -4.98 -10.37 9.35
N ILE A 496 -5.09 -11.70 9.46
CA ILE A 496 -5.33 -12.56 8.29
C ILE A 496 -6.73 -12.31 7.73
N GLU A 497 -7.72 -12.18 8.61
CA GLU A 497 -9.09 -11.86 8.23
C GLU A 497 -9.21 -10.47 7.62
N ALA A 498 -8.51 -9.46 8.14
CA ALA A 498 -8.42 -8.15 7.53
C ALA A 498 -7.86 -8.21 6.09
N ALA A 499 -6.86 -9.08 5.86
CA ALA A 499 -6.36 -9.34 4.50
C ALA A 499 -7.43 -9.99 3.60
N ILE A 500 -8.24 -10.92 4.12
CA ILE A 500 -9.37 -11.53 3.38
C ILE A 500 -10.44 -10.48 3.04
N VAL A 501 -10.78 -9.60 3.99
CA VAL A 501 -11.70 -8.49 3.77
C VAL A 501 -11.17 -7.60 2.63
N GLY A 502 -9.89 -7.22 2.68
CA GLY A 502 -9.24 -6.45 1.62
C GLY A 502 -9.22 -7.16 0.27
N LEU A 503 -8.89 -8.45 0.24
CA LEU A 503 -8.86 -9.26 -0.97
C LEU A 503 -10.22 -9.28 -1.67
N GLY A 504 -11.30 -9.53 -0.92
CA GLY A 504 -12.65 -9.51 -1.45
C GLY A 504 -13.07 -8.12 -1.95
N ALA A 505 -12.74 -7.06 -1.20
CA ALA A 505 -13.05 -5.68 -1.59
C ALA A 505 -12.40 -5.32 -2.94
N GLY A 506 -11.13 -5.63 -3.14
CA GLY A 506 -10.41 -5.33 -4.40
C GLY A 506 -10.96 -6.10 -5.60
N ILE A 507 -11.29 -7.38 -5.44
CA ILE A 507 -11.89 -8.21 -6.49
C ILE A 507 -13.27 -7.68 -6.87
N LEU A 508 -14.13 -7.48 -5.87
CA LEU A 508 -15.52 -7.06 -6.10
C LEU A 508 -15.60 -5.65 -6.69
N GLN A 509 -14.74 -4.73 -6.25
CA GLN A 509 -14.64 -3.38 -6.82
C GLN A 509 -14.40 -3.46 -8.33
N ASN A 510 -13.39 -4.23 -8.77
CA ASN A 510 -13.04 -4.33 -10.18
C ASN A 510 -14.14 -4.97 -11.03
N LEU A 511 -14.70 -6.10 -10.57
CA LEU A 511 -15.73 -6.83 -11.27
C LEU A 511 -17.01 -6.01 -11.41
N LEU A 512 -17.50 -5.44 -10.31
CA LEU A 512 -18.76 -4.71 -10.32
C LEU A 512 -18.64 -3.33 -10.95
N PHE A 513 -17.46 -2.72 -10.98
CA PHE A 513 -17.26 -1.50 -11.77
C PHE A 513 -17.51 -1.75 -13.25
N ASN A 514 -16.94 -2.83 -13.80
CA ASN A 514 -17.09 -3.17 -15.22
C ASN A 514 -18.56 -3.51 -15.53
N PHE A 515 -19.24 -4.21 -14.62
CA PHE A 515 -20.65 -4.53 -14.73
C PHE A 515 -21.54 -3.26 -14.68
N LEU A 516 -21.33 -2.40 -13.69
CA LEU A 516 -22.11 -1.17 -13.49
C LEU A 516 -21.95 -0.22 -14.68
N ARG A 517 -20.73 -0.07 -15.21
CA ARG A 517 -20.46 0.68 -16.44
C ARG A 517 -21.24 0.15 -17.63
N LYS A 518 -21.27 -1.17 -17.85
CA LYS A 518 -21.96 -1.74 -19.00
C LYS A 518 -23.48 -1.64 -18.91
N LEU A 519 -24.05 -1.84 -17.72
CA LEU A 519 -25.49 -2.06 -17.59
C LEU A 519 -26.27 -0.83 -17.08
N PHE A 520 -25.67 -0.02 -16.20
CA PHE A 520 -26.38 1.05 -15.50
C PHE A 520 -25.83 2.45 -15.77
N LEU A 521 -24.52 2.56 -16.01
CA LEU A 521 -23.80 3.84 -16.19
C LEU A 521 -22.94 3.84 -17.47
N PRO A 522 -23.55 3.68 -18.66
CA PRO A 522 -22.83 3.48 -19.93
C PRO A 522 -22.11 4.73 -20.43
N HIS A 523 -22.46 5.92 -19.96
CA HIS A 523 -21.91 7.17 -20.49
C HIS A 523 -20.60 7.55 -19.80
N ASP A 524 -19.63 8.09 -20.54
CA ASP A 524 -18.29 8.40 -20.00
C ASP A 524 -18.27 9.44 -18.88
N HIS A 525 -19.19 10.42 -18.90
CA HIS A 525 -19.36 11.36 -17.80
C HIS A 525 -19.86 10.71 -16.47
N GLN A 526 -20.15 9.40 -16.48
CA GLN A 526 -20.60 8.62 -15.32
C GLN A 526 -19.52 7.66 -14.79
N ILE A 527 -18.30 7.67 -15.36
CA ILE A 527 -17.17 6.85 -14.88
C ILE A 527 -16.90 7.11 -13.40
N ARG A 528 -16.83 8.38 -13.01
CA ARG A 528 -16.61 8.80 -11.63
C ARG A 528 -17.66 8.23 -10.69
N ALA A 529 -18.94 8.35 -11.06
CA ALA A 529 -20.03 7.77 -10.29
C ALA A 529 -19.88 6.25 -10.12
N ALA A 530 -19.56 5.54 -11.20
CA ALA A 530 -19.38 4.09 -11.15
C ALA A 530 -18.28 3.68 -10.15
N TYR A 531 -17.16 4.43 -10.12
CA TYR A 531 -16.13 4.23 -9.11
C TYR A 531 -16.65 4.47 -7.70
N LEU A 532 -17.23 5.63 -7.39
CA LEU A 532 -17.73 5.92 -6.03
C LEU A 532 -18.75 4.88 -5.55
N ILE A 533 -19.66 4.45 -6.44
CA ILE A 533 -20.68 3.45 -6.10
C ILE A 533 -20.04 2.09 -5.80
N THR A 534 -18.99 1.70 -6.52
CA THR A 534 -18.28 0.44 -6.22
C THR A 534 -17.40 0.53 -4.99
N ILE A 535 -16.70 1.65 -4.79
CA ILE A 535 -15.83 1.86 -3.63
C ILE A 535 -16.65 1.89 -2.34
N HIS A 536 -17.76 2.62 -2.33
CA HIS A 536 -18.55 2.81 -1.12
C HIS A 536 -19.70 1.79 -0.99
N GLY A 537 -20.43 1.55 -2.07
CA GLY A 537 -21.59 0.64 -2.06
C GLY A 537 -21.19 -0.83 -2.03
N VAL A 538 -20.41 -1.26 -3.03
CA VAL A 538 -20.05 -2.69 -3.14
C VAL A 538 -19.10 -3.11 -2.03
N ALA A 539 -18.04 -2.33 -1.77
CA ALA A 539 -17.11 -2.68 -0.69
C ALA A 539 -17.77 -2.58 0.69
N GLY A 540 -18.68 -1.61 0.89
CA GLY A 540 -19.46 -1.51 2.12
C GLY A 540 -20.34 -2.73 2.37
N VAL A 541 -21.07 -3.20 1.35
CA VAL A 541 -21.85 -4.46 1.43
C VAL A 541 -20.95 -5.64 1.76
N TRP A 542 -19.79 -5.75 1.09
CA TRP A 542 -18.82 -6.82 1.38
C TRP A 542 -18.35 -6.80 2.83
N GLY A 543 -17.96 -5.63 3.35
CA GLY A 543 -17.56 -5.47 4.74
C GLY A 543 -18.63 -5.92 5.74
N ILE A 544 -19.89 -5.54 5.50
CA ILE A 544 -21.02 -5.92 6.36
C ILE A 544 -21.27 -7.42 6.35
N LEU A 545 -21.11 -8.08 5.20
CA LEU A 545 -21.16 -9.54 5.12
C LEU A 545 -19.98 -10.19 5.85
N CYS A 546 -18.78 -9.62 5.77
CA CYS A 546 -17.60 -10.15 6.47
C CYS A 546 -17.77 -10.21 7.99
N VAL A 547 -18.54 -9.29 8.59
CA VAL A 547 -18.88 -9.36 10.02
C VAL A 547 -19.51 -10.70 10.39
N ALA A 548 -20.38 -11.23 9.53
CA ALA A 548 -21.05 -12.51 9.78
C ALA A 548 -20.23 -13.72 9.32
N LEU A 549 -19.45 -13.56 8.25
CA LEU A 549 -18.66 -14.65 7.64
C LEU A 549 -17.40 -15.00 8.44
N LEU A 550 -16.78 -14.00 9.08
CA LEU A 550 -15.54 -14.16 9.86
C LEU A 550 -15.82 -14.18 11.37
N GLY A 551 -17.07 -13.97 11.76
CA GLY A 551 -17.51 -13.93 13.15
C GLY A 551 -17.21 -12.59 13.84
N THR A 552 -17.83 -12.42 15.01
CA THR A 552 -17.61 -11.25 15.89
C THR A 552 -16.39 -11.43 16.80
N GLU A 553 -15.90 -12.65 16.95
CA GLU A 553 -14.78 -13.06 17.81
C GLU A 553 -13.44 -13.16 17.05
N GLY A 554 -13.47 -13.09 15.71
CA GLY A 554 -12.31 -13.30 14.84
C GLY A 554 -11.82 -14.76 14.80
N ASN A 555 -10.58 -14.97 14.35
CA ASN A 555 -9.88 -16.26 14.31
C ASN A 555 -10.43 -17.31 13.33
N LEU A 556 -10.99 -16.87 12.20
CA LEU A 556 -11.63 -17.71 11.18
C LEU A 556 -12.74 -18.56 11.79
N SER A 557 -13.45 -17.98 12.77
CA SER A 557 -14.60 -18.60 13.39
C SER A 557 -15.64 -18.96 12.33
N PRO A 558 -16.36 -20.09 12.50
CA PRO A 558 -17.38 -20.49 11.54
C PRO A 558 -18.43 -19.38 11.38
N PRO A 559 -19.00 -19.20 10.17
CA PRO A 559 -19.99 -18.16 9.93
C PRO A 559 -21.15 -18.24 10.91
N ASN A 560 -21.48 -17.11 11.53
CA ASN A 560 -22.65 -17.03 12.39
C ASN A 560 -23.88 -16.74 11.52
N PHE A 561 -24.74 -17.74 11.30
CA PHE A 561 -25.92 -17.62 10.44
C PHE A 561 -26.97 -16.63 10.97
N ILE A 562 -27.09 -16.48 12.29
CA ILE A 562 -27.99 -15.48 12.89
C ILE A 562 -27.44 -14.09 12.57
N GLN A 563 -26.14 -13.88 12.81
CA GLN A 563 -25.49 -12.63 12.44
C GLN A 563 -25.62 -12.37 10.94
N LEU A 564 -25.44 -13.39 10.09
CA LEU A 564 -25.55 -13.27 8.64
C LEU A 564 -26.93 -12.77 8.24
N PHE A 565 -27.99 -13.33 8.81
CA PHE A 565 -29.36 -12.87 8.59
C PHE A 565 -29.54 -11.41 9.00
N THR A 566 -29.06 -11.02 10.19
CA THR A 566 -29.16 -9.64 10.67
C THR A 566 -28.37 -8.66 9.79
N GLN A 567 -27.17 -9.05 9.34
CA GLN A 567 -26.36 -8.23 8.41
C GLN A 567 -27.06 -8.07 7.06
N PHE A 568 -27.68 -9.13 6.53
CA PHE A 568 -28.51 -9.05 5.32
C PHE A 568 -29.72 -8.12 5.51
N GLN A 569 -30.38 -8.20 6.66
CA GLN A 569 -31.50 -7.32 7.01
C GLN A 569 -31.07 -5.85 7.02
N GLY A 570 -29.90 -5.54 7.60
CA GLY A 570 -29.34 -4.19 7.58
C GLY A 570 -28.94 -3.70 6.18
N ILE A 571 -28.33 -4.56 5.36
CA ILE A 571 -28.03 -4.24 3.95
C ILE A 571 -29.32 -3.95 3.17
N ALA A 572 -30.33 -4.81 3.30
CA ALA A 572 -31.61 -4.63 2.62
C ALA A 572 -32.30 -3.33 3.08
N ALA A 573 -32.31 -3.06 4.38
CA ALA A 573 -32.82 -1.80 4.93
C ALA A 573 -32.08 -0.59 4.35
N ALA A 574 -30.74 -0.62 4.29
CA ALA A 574 -29.93 0.46 3.72
C ALA A 574 -30.29 0.72 2.26
N ILE A 575 -30.37 -0.33 1.44
CA ILE A 575 -30.70 -0.21 0.01
C ILE A 575 -32.11 0.35 -0.18
N VAL A 576 -33.12 -0.25 0.47
CA VAL A 576 -34.52 0.18 0.35
C VAL A 576 -34.69 1.61 0.81
N TYR A 577 -34.12 1.95 1.98
CA TYR A 577 -34.17 3.29 2.52
C TYR A 577 -33.51 4.32 1.60
N SER A 578 -32.31 4.03 1.08
CA SER A 578 -31.62 4.92 0.13
C SER A 578 -32.43 5.15 -1.15
N ILE A 579 -33.10 4.11 -1.68
CA ILE A 579 -33.98 4.23 -2.83
C ILE A 579 -35.13 5.18 -2.51
N VAL A 580 -35.87 4.93 -1.42
CA VAL A 580 -37.01 5.75 -1.00
C VAL A 580 -36.60 7.21 -0.81
N MET A 581 -35.50 7.44 -0.09
CA MET A 581 -34.99 8.79 0.17
C MET A 581 -34.51 9.49 -1.10
N ALA A 582 -33.93 8.77 -2.07
CA ALA A 582 -33.58 9.34 -3.37
C ALA A 582 -34.82 9.79 -4.16
N TYR A 583 -35.92 9.03 -4.09
CA TYR A 583 -37.21 9.45 -4.69
C TYR A 583 -37.77 10.69 -4.00
N ILE A 584 -37.74 10.75 -2.67
CA ILE A 584 -38.17 11.92 -1.89
C ILE A 584 -37.31 13.13 -2.22
N ALA A 585 -35.98 13.01 -2.18
CA ALA A 585 -35.07 14.10 -2.51
C ALA A 585 -35.27 14.62 -3.93
N THR A 586 -35.49 13.75 -4.91
CA THR A 586 -35.77 14.15 -6.30
C THR A 586 -37.16 14.69 -6.56
N PHE A 587 -38.08 14.51 -5.62
CA PHE A 587 -39.38 15.18 -5.62
C PHE A 587 -39.30 16.56 -4.97
N LEU A 588 -38.67 16.67 -3.80
CA LEU A 588 -38.56 17.91 -3.03
C LEU A 588 -37.55 18.90 -3.64
N LEU A 589 -36.39 18.41 -4.05
CA LEU A 589 -35.34 19.25 -4.62
C LEU A 589 -35.57 19.35 -6.13
N THR A 590 -35.92 20.56 -6.57
CA THR A 590 -36.00 20.85 -8.00
C THR A 590 -34.58 20.81 -8.57
N PHE A 591 -34.16 19.65 -9.07
CA PHE A 591 -32.85 19.45 -9.66
C PHE A 591 -32.69 20.30 -10.92
N ARG A 592 -32.06 21.47 -10.77
CA ARG A 592 -31.69 22.33 -11.88
C ARG A 592 -30.39 21.81 -12.48
N LYS A 593 -30.41 21.48 -13.78
CA LYS A 593 -29.19 21.10 -14.51
C LYS A 593 -28.21 22.27 -14.53
N LYS A 594 -26.90 21.99 -14.42
CA LYS A 594 -25.85 22.99 -14.65
C LYS A 594 -25.87 23.38 -16.13
N ARG A 595 -26.20 24.64 -16.46
CA ARG A 595 -26.11 25.15 -17.85
C ARG A 595 -24.63 25.20 -18.23
N VAL A 596 -24.24 24.46 -19.27
CA VAL A 596 -22.92 24.60 -19.87
C VAL A 596 -22.97 25.87 -20.74
N LYS A 597 -22.27 26.93 -20.36
CA LYS A 597 -22.01 28.02 -21.31
C LYS A 597 -21.14 27.41 -22.42
N LYS A 598 -21.59 27.48 -23.68
CA LYS A 598 -20.70 27.30 -24.83
C LYS A 598 -19.51 28.23 -24.59
N ALA A 599 -18.30 27.68 -24.55
CA ALA A 599 -17.11 28.51 -24.53
C ALA A 599 -17.17 29.38 -25.79
N ASP A 600 -17.05 30.69 -25.62
CA ASP A 600 -16.98 31.64 -26.72
C ASP A 600 -15.90 31.14 -27.70
N GLU A 601 -16.30 30.92 -28.96
CA GLU A 601 -15.35 30.79 -30.05
C GLU A 601 -14.46 32.05 -30.01
N PRO A 602 -13.13 31.91 -30.10
CA PRO A 602 -12.29 33.09 -30.23
C PRO A 602 -12.79 33.87 -31.45
N ALA A 603 -13.18 35.13 -31.23
CA ALA A 603 -13.54 36.03 -32.31
C ALA A 603 -12.40 36.02 -33.35
N ALA A 604 -12.78 35.76 -34.60
CA ALA A 604 -11.90 35.54 -35.75
C ALA A 604 -10.89 36.65 -35.99
#